data_AF-A0A5U0HAE9-F1
#
_entry.id   AF-A0A5U0HAE9-F1
#
_cell.length_a   1.000
_cell.length_b   1.000
_cell.length_c   1.000
_cell.angle_alpha   90.00
_cell.angle_beta   90.00
_cell.angle_gamma   90.00
#
_symmetry.space_group_name_H-M   'P 1'
#
loop_
_entity.id
_entity.type
_entity.pdbx_description
1 polymer ?
#
loop_
_entity_poly.entity_id
_entity_poly.type
_entity_poly.pdbx_seq_one_letter_code
_entity_poly.pdbx_strand_id
1 'polypeptide(L)'
;MIKLILSAPEPAMAAAFECYFQNTENVEIIPGPFETIPEFDCMVSAANSFGLMDGGVDAAITTYFGTQLQRRVQKYIIQEYLGEQPVGSAFVIETGNSKHPWLIHA
;
A
#
# COMPACT_ATOMS: atom_id res chain seq x y z
N MET A 1 3.97 -3.09 -19.31
CA MET A 1 2.54 -2.91 -18.98
C MET A 1 2.42 -3.14 -17.48
N ILE A 2 1.73 -2.27 -16.75
CA ILE A 2 1.59 -2.37 -15.29
C ILE A 2 0.49 -3.38 -14.98
N LYS A 3 0.74 -4.31 -14.04
CA LYS A 3 -0.27 -5.20 -13.48
C LYS A 3 -0.75 -4.63 -12.14
N LEU A 4 -2.04 -4.47 -11.97
CA LEU A 4 -2.66 -4.03 -10.72
C LEU A 4 -3.12 -5.26 -9.94
N ILE A 5 -2.64 -5.39 -8.70
CA ILE A 5 -3.02 -6.48 -7.80
C ILE A 5 -3.95 -5.92 -6.72
N LEU A 6 -5.17 -6.44 -6.65
CA LEU A 6 -6.17 -6.07 -5.65
C LEU A 6 -6.19 -7.16 -4.56
N SER A 7 -5.49 -6.91 -3.46
CA SER A 7 -5.49 -7.77 -2.26
C SER A 7 -6.74 -7.48 -1.43
N ALA A 8 -7.57 -8.49 -1.23
CA ALA A 8 -8.85 -8.38 -0.52
C ALA A 8 -9.04 -9.53 0.48
N PRO A 9 -8.59 -9.38 1.74
CA PRO A 9 -8.80 -10.40 2.77
C PRO A 9 -10.28 -10.54 3.19
N GLU A 10 -11.10 -9.50 2.98
CA GLU A 10 -12.54 -9.54 3.25
C GLU A 10 -13.29 -10.18 2.07
N PRO A 11 -13.97 -11.32 2.24
CA PRO A 11 -14.62 -12.05 1.14
C PRO A 11 -15.63 -11.23 0.34
N ALA A 12 -16.40 -10.36 1.01
CA ALA A 12 -17.37 -9.50 0.33
C ALA A 12 -16.68 -8.50 -0.61
N MET A 13 -15.48 -8.03 -0.25
CA MET A 13 -14.69 -7.11 -1.08
C MET A 13 -14.05 -7.84 -2.26
N ALA A 14 -13.51 -9.04 -2.05
CA ALA A 14 -12.96 -9.86 -3.13
C ALA A 14 -14.02 -10.17 -4.19
N ALA A 15 -15.21 -10.62 -3.77
CA ALA A 15 -16.32 -10.89 -4.68
C ALA A 15 -16.77 -9.64 -5.44
N ALA A 16 -16.77 -8.47 -4.79
CA ALA A 16 -17.06 -7.21 -5.46
C ALA A 16 -16.00 -6.88 -6.52
N PHE A 17 -14.71 -6.99 -6.20
CA PHE A 17 -13.64 -6.75 -7.16
C PHE A 17 -13.70 -7.68 -8.36
N GLU A 18 -13.92 -8.99 -8.13
CA GLU A 18 -14.12 -9.95 -9.22
C GLU A 18 -15.28 -9.54 -10.13
N CYS A 19 -16.43 -9.17 -9.56
CA CYS A 19 -17.59 -8.75 -10.33
C CYS A 19 -17.31 -7.51 -11.21
N TYR A 20 -16.66 -6.48 -10.65
CA TYR A 20 -16.41 -5.22 -11.35
C TYR A 20 -15.24 -5.29 -12.33
N PHE A 21 -14.21 -6.09 -12.04
CA PHE A 21 -12.98 -6.16 -12.84
C PHE A 21 -12.82 -7.44 -13.68
N GLN A 22 -13.85 -8.30 -13.75
CA GLN A 22 -13.83 -9.57 -14.51
C GLN A 22 -13.33 -9.47 -15.97
N ASN A 23 -13.51 -8.32 -16.62
CA ASN A 23 -13.12 -8.09 -18.02
C ASN A 23 -12.01 -7.03 -18.17
N THR A 24 -11.36 -6.66 -17.08
CA THR A 24 -10.30 -5.65 -17.10
C THR A 24 -8.95 -6.33 -17.25
N GLU A 25 -8.34 -6.15 -18.41
CA GLU A 25 -6.98 -6.61 -18.65
C GLU A 25 -6.02 -5.97 -17.64
N ASN A 26 -5.06 -6.76 -17.13
CA ASN A 26 -4.03 -6.36 -16.17
C ASN A 26 -4.49 -6.13 -14.71
N VAL A 27 -5.71 -6.51 -14.34
CA VAL A 27 -6.13 -6.56 -12.93
C VAL A 27 -6.15 -8.01 -12.46
N GLU A 28 -5.51 -8.27 -11.32
CA GLU A 28 -5.55 -9.55 -10.62
C GLU A 28 -6.16 -9.33 -9.24
N ILE A 29 -7.18 -10.12 -8.91
CA ILE A 29 -7.79 -10.12 -7.59
C ILE A 29 -7.18 -11.27 -6.78
N ILE A 30 -6.68 -10.98 -5.58
CA ILE A 30 -6.16 -11.97 -4.64
C ILE A 30 -7.02 -11.93 -3.37
N PRO A 31 -7.85 -12.96 -3.10
CA PRO A 31 -8.73 -13.03 -1.94
C PRO A 31 -7.93 -13.40 -0.68
N GLY A 32 -7.08 -12.49 -0.24
CA GLY A 32 -6.19 -12.70 0.89
C GLY A 32 -5.36 -11.47 1.24
N PRO A 33 -4.65 -11.51 2.38
CA PRO A 33 -3.77 -10.44 2.83
C PRO A 33 -2.55 -10.32 1.90
N PHE A 34 -2.04 -9.10 1.71
CA PHE A 34 -1.02 -8.81 0.70
C PHE A 34 0.31 -9.54 0.99
N GLU A 35 0.56 -9.89 2.24
CA GLU A 35 1.73 -10.63 2.72
C GLU A 35 1.83 -12.02 2.08
N THR A 36 0.72 -12.55 1.56
CA THR A 36 0.69 -13.83 0.84
C THR A 36 1.15 -13.72 -0.61
N ILE A 37 1.31 -12.50 -1.13
CA ILE A 37 1.69 -12.23 -2.52
C ILE A 37 3.21 -12.30 -2.64
N PRO A 38 3.76 -13.24 -3.43
CA PRO A 38 5.20 -13.49 -3.46
C PRO A 38 5.99 -12.38 -4.16
N GLU A 39 5.37 -11.70 -5.14
CA GLU A 39 6.04 -10.73 -6.01
C GLU A 39 5.13 -9.53 -6.30
N PHE A 40 5.63 -8.33 -5.99
CA PHE A 40 5.05 -7.05 -6.38
C PHE A 40 6.11 -5.96 -6.23
N ASP A 41 6.14 -5.00 -7.16
CA ASP A 41 7.17 -3.94 -7.14
C ASP A 41 6.83 -2.80 -6.16
N CYS A 42 5.53 -2.54 -5.95
CA CYS A 42 5.05 -1.40 -5.21
C CYS A 42 3.78 -1.74 -4.40
N MET A 43 3.78 -1.36 -3.12
CA MET A 43 2.59 -1.41 -2.26
C MET A 43 1.92 -0.03 -2.21
N VAL A 44 0.59 0.00 -2.11
CA VAL A 44 -0.16 1.25 -1.85
C VAL A 44 -0.70 1.19 -0.43
N SER A 45 -0.36 2.21 0.37
CA SER A 45 -0.90 2.43 1.71
C SER A 45 -2.24 3.17 1.62
N ALA A 46 -3.16 2.89 2.56
CA ALA A 46 -4.43 3.59 2.71
C ALA A 46 -4.30 4.58 3.87
N ALA A 47 -3.47 5.60 3.65
CA ALA A 47 -2.79 6.31 4.71
C ALA A 47 -3.64 7.39 5.38
N ASN A 48 -3.09 7.96 6.45
CA ASN A 48 -3.51 9.25 7.00
C ASN A 48 -2.44 10.31 6.76
N SER A 49 -2.82 11.57 6.94
CA SER A 49 -1.98 12.74 6.66
C SER A 49 -0.67 12.83 7.46
N PHE A 50 -0.54 12.07 8.54
CA PHE A 50 0.61 12.17 9.47
C PHE A 50 1.59 11.00 9.37
N GLY A 51 1.32 10.03 8.50
CA GLY A 51 2.16 8.84 8.36
C GLY A 51 2.17 7.95 9.60
N LEU A 52 1.08 7.95 10.38
CA LEU A 52 0.86 6.92 11.40
C LEU A 52 0.49 5.62 10.68
N MET A 53 1.25 4.55 10.91
CA MET A 53 1.09 3.30 10.17
C MET A 53 0.83 2.12 11.11
N ASP A 54 -0.11 2.33 12.04
CA ASP A 54 -0.39 1.44 13.18
C ASP A 54 -1.80 0.82 13.15
N GLY A 55 -2.61 1.13 12.14
CA GLY A 55 -3.95 0.58 11.95
C GLY A 55 -4.14 -0.10 10.58
N GLY A 56 -5.08 -1.05 10.52
CA GLY A 56 -5.53 -1.67 9.26
C GLY A 56 -4.39 -2.22 8.40
N VAL A 57 -4.44 -1.91 7.09
CA VAL A 57 -3.40 -2.32 6.13
C VAL A 57 -2.04 -1.70 6.44
N ASP A 58 -1.99 -0.50 7.01
CA ASP A 58 -0.72 0.16 7.34
C ASP A 58 -0.01 -0.51 8.50
N ALA A 59 -0.75 -1.04 9.48
CA ALA A 59 -0.17 -1.89 10.52
C ALA A 59 0.51 -3.11 9.90
N ALA A 60 -0.15 -3.77 8.95
CA ALA A 60 0.38 -4.93 8.24
C ALA A 60 1.61 -4.58 7.39
N ILE A 61 1.60 -3.43 6.69
CA ILE A 61 2.77 -2.88 5.98
C ILE A 61 3.94 -2.65 6.95
N THR A 62 3.69 -2.02 8.09
CA THR A 62 4.71 -1.78 9.11
C THR A 62 5.24 -3.07 9.72
N THR A 63 4.39 -4.07 9.96
CA THR A 63 4.81 -5.40 10.42
C THR A 63 5.68 -6.10 9.37
N TYR A 64 5.34 -5.99 8.09
CA TYR A 64 6.05 -6.65 6.99
C TYR A 64 7.40 -5.99 6.67
N PHE A 65 7.44 -4.66 6.55
CA PHE A 65 8.65 -3.92 6.16
C PHE A 65 9.46 -3.39 7.34
N GLY A 66 8.86 -3.34 8.53
CA GLY A 66 9.45 -2.83 9.77
C GLY A 66 9.22 -1.34 10.02
N THR A 67 9.29 -0.95 11.29
CA THR A 67 9.05 0.42 11.79
C THR A 67 9.95 1.50 11.17
N GLN A 68 11.07 1.12 10.56
CA GLN A 68 11.93 2.03 9.81
C GLN A 68 11.24 2.64 8.58
N LEU A 69 10.30 1.94 7.96
CA LEU A 69 9.50 2.47 6.85
C LEU A 69 8.62 3.63 7.32
N GLN A 70 7.86 3.42 8.40
CA GLN A 70 7.05 4.48 9.01
C GLN A 70 7.89 5.71 9.37
N ARG A 71 9.07 5.53 9.97
CA ARG A 71 9.96 6.66 10.29
C ARG A 71 10.40 7.45 9.05
N ARG A 72 10.64 6.77 7.92
CA ARG A 72 10.97 7.43 6.65
C ARG A 72 9.77 8.19 6.09
N VAL A 73 8.58 7.59 6.12
CA VAL A 73 7.32 8.23 5.71
C VAL A 73 7.09 9.51 6.52
N GLN A 74 7.14 9.43 7.85
CA GLN A 74 6.92 10.60 8.71
C GLN A 74 7.96 11.69 8.50
N LYS A 75 9.24 11.30 8.31
CA LYS A 75 10.30 12.25 7.97
C LYS A 75 10.01 12.96 6.65
N TYR A 76 9.56 12.23 5.62
CA TYR A 76 9.19 12.80 4.34
C TYR A 76 8.02 13.79 4.48
N ILE A 77 6.97 13.42 5.23
CA ILE A 77 5.81 14.29 5.50
C ILE A 77 6.23 15.60 6.19
N ILE A 78 7.10 15.50 7.20
CA ILE A 78 7.61 16.69 7.91
C ILE A 78 8.40 17.60 6.96
N GLN A 79 9.22 17.03 6.09
CA GLN A 79 10.13 17.78 5.21
C GLN A 79 9.42 18.39 4.01
N GLU A 80 8.59 17.62 3.32
CA GLU A 80 7.99 18.00 2.03
C GLU A 80 6.59 18.59 2.17
N TYR A 81 5.87 18.23 3.25
CA TYR A 81 4.50 18.67 3.49
C TYR A 81 4.33 19.47 4.78
N LEU A 82 5.43 19.94 5.38
CA LEU A 82 5.43 20.77 6.59
C LEU A 82 4.67 20.13 7.77
N GLY A 83 4.62 18.79 7.82
CA GLY A 83 4.02 18.02 8.90
C GLY A 83 2.68 17.38 8.60
N GLU A 84 2.02 17.69 7.48
CA GLU A 84 0.74 17.11 7.11
C GLU A 84 0.60 16.93 5.60
N GLN A 85 0.52 15.67 5.13
CA GLN A 85 0.21 15.37 3.74
C GLN A 85 -1.28 15.65 3.45
N PRO A 86 -1.62 16.50 2.47
CA PRO A 86 -3.02 16.74 2.10
C PRO A 86 -3.72 15.48 1.56
N VAL A 87 -4.95 15.25 1.99
CA VAL A 87 -5.80 14.16 1.46
C VAL A 87 -5.98 14.31 -0.06
N GLY A 88 -5.83 13.21 -0.79
CA GLY A 88 -5.90 13.19 -2.26
C GLY A 88 -4.55 13.45 -2.95
N SER A 89 -3.47 13.59 -2.19
CA SER A 89 -2.11 13.58 -2.70
C SER A 89 -1.43 12.25 -2.43
N ALA A 90 -0.34 11.96 -3.14
CA ALA A 90 0.46 10.76 -2.91
C ALA A 90 1.95 11.02 -3.14
N PHE A 91 2.82 10.26 -2.47
CA PHE A 91 4.25 10.22 -2.74
C PHE A 91 4.81 8.81 -2.72
N VAL A 92 5.95 8.61 -3.39
CA VAL A 92 6.67 7.32 -3.46
C VAL A 92 7.84 7.34 -2.50
N ILE A 93 8.05 6.24 -1.77
CA ILE A 93 9.18 6.06 -0.86
C ILE A 93 9.71 4.62 -0.89
N GLU A 94 11.00 4.45 -0.65
CA GLU A 94 11.61 3.13 -0.59
C GLU A 94 11.21 2.36 0.67
N THR A 95 10.87 1.09 0.51
CA THR A 95 10.63 0.14 1.61
C THR A 95 11.93 -0.37 2.23
N GLY A 96 13.02 -0.36 1.46
CA GLY A 96 14.29 -1.00 1.81
C GLY A 96 14.31 -2.52 1.60
N ASN A 97 13.26 -3.10 1.00
CA ASN A 97 13.19 -4.49 0.61
C ASN A 97 13.52 -4.63 -0.89
N SER A 98 14.49 -5.46 -1.25
CA SER A 98 14.91 -5.62 -2.65
C SER A 98 13.87 -6.26 -3.56
N LYS A 99 12.94 -7.07 -3.02
CA LYS A 99 11.86 -7.72 -3.76
C LYS A 99 10.62 -6.85 -3.93
N HIS A 100 10.40 -5.95 -2.97
CA HIS A 100 9.20 -5.10 -2.91
C HIS A 100 9.63 -3.65 -2.65
N PRO A 101 10.35 -3.01 -3.61
CA PRO A 101 11.16 -1.82 -3.36
C PRO A 101 10.36 -0.56 -2.99
N TRP A 102 9.11 -0.44 -3.40
CA TRP A 102 8.37 0.82 -3.33
C TRP A 102 7.12 0.76 -2.46
N LEU A 103 6.86 1.86 -1.77
CA LEU A 103 5.57 2.18 -1.15
C LEU A 103 5.07 3.49 -1.75
N ILE A 104 3.81 3.51 -2.18
CA ILE A 104 3.05 4.75 -2.39
C ILE A 104 2.26 5.03 -1.12
N HIS A 105 2.49 6.20 -0.53
CA HIS A 105 1.71 6.70 0.62
C HIS A 105 0.67 7.69 0.11
N ALA A 106 -0.61 7.33 0.20
CA ALA A 106 -1.75 8.01 -0.43
C ALA A 106 -2.95 8.15 0.51
#